data_AF-A0A671NWZ3-F1
#
_entry.id   AF-A0A671NWZ3-F1
#
_cell.length_a   1.000
_cell.length_b   1.000
_cell.length_c   1.000
_cell.angle_alpha   90.00
_cell.angle_beta   90.00
_cell.angle_gamma   90.00
#
_symmetry.space_group_name_H-M   'P 1'
#
loop_
_entity.id
_entity.type
_entity.pdbx_description
1 polymer ?
#
loop_
_entity_poly.entity_id
_entity_poly.type
_entity_poly.pdbx_seq_one_letter_code
_entity_poly.pdbx_strand_id
1 'polypeptide(L)'
;MSNALLAEVGWDAGFAIPVANAENKALEEGLQKKQKEQLNLEDKINKNKDVINALTEHLKNLRQEVSHTQALCKAREKETESEVHFRALAERETGRLKQEVTQLENQLKTLNEKKNAQEVAADTYTPSI
;
A
#
# COMPACT_ATOMS: atom_id res chain seq x y z
N MET A 1 -61.73 38.99 2.80
CA MET A 1 -62.19 37.83 3.61
C MET A 1 -61.53 37.83 4.99
N SER A 2 -61.53 38.94 5.73
CA SER A 2 -60.88 39.04 7.06
C SER A 2 -61.87 39.45 8.15
N ASN A 3 -62.78 40.40 7.89
CA ASN A 3 -63.70 40.91 8.91
C ASN A 3 -64.73 39.90 9.44
N ALA A 4 -65.28 39.03 8.58
CA ALA A 4 -66.31 38.07 9.02
C ALA A 4 -65.74 37.04 10.02
N LEU A 5 -64.51 36.59 9.78
CA LEU A 5 -63.83 35.60 10.62
C LEU A 5 -63.34 36.24 11.93
N LEU A 6 -62.93 37.50 11.91
CA LEU A 6 -62.54 38.27 13.10
C LEU A 6 -63.74 38.56 14.03
N ALA A 7 -64.91 38.85 13.46
CA ALA A 7 -66.13 39.08 14.22
C ALA A 7 -66.61 37.81 14.95
N GLU A 8 -66.39 36.63 14.37
CA GLU A 8 -66.81 35.34 14.94
C GLU A 8 -66.02 34.96 16.22
N VAL A 9 -64.77 35.44 16.33
CA VAL A 9 -63.92 35.32 17.53
C VAL A 9 -64.10 36.48 18.53
N GLY A 10 -65.06 37.38 18.29
CA GLY A 10 -65.40 38.49 19.17
C GLY A 10 -64.54 39.74 19.01
N TRP A 11 -63.79 39.88 17.91
CA TRP A 11 -62.94 41.04 17.65
C TRP A 11 -63.61 41.96 16.62
N ASP A 12 -64.24 43.04 17.11
CA ASP A 12 -64.80 44.11 16.28
C ASP A 12 -63.68 45.03 15.74
N ALA A 13 -63.98 45.83 14.71
CA ALA A 13 -63.09 46.75 14.02
C ALA A 13 -62.38 47.80 14.91
N GLY A 14 -62.73 47.87 16.21
CA GLY A 14 -62.05 48.66 17.23
C GLY A 14 -61.00 47.90 18.06
N PHE A 15 -60.90 46.58 17.92
CA PHE A 15 -59.85 45.79 18.56
C PHE A 15 -58.61 45.77 17.67
N ALA A 16 -57.51 46.35 18.17
CA ALA A 16 -56.21 46.21 17.54
C ALA A 16 -55.86 44.72 17.47
N ILE A 17 -55.62 44.21 16.25
CA ILE A 17 -54.97 42.91 16.06
C ILE A 17 -53.74 42.87 17.00
N PRO A 18 -53.57 41.87 17.88
CA PRO A 18 -52.45 41.83 18.81
C PRO A 18 -51.14 41.82 18.05
N VAL A 19 -50.54 43.00 17.93
CA VAL A 19 -49.16 43.15 17.50
C VAL A 19 -48.32 42.91 18.74
N ALA A 20 -47.32 42.03 18.61
CA ALA A 20 -46.37 41.76 19.68
C ALA A 20 -45.85 43.09 20.25
N ASN A 21 -45.90 43.24 21.58
CA ASN A 21 -45.31 44.40 22.23
C ASN A 21 -43.80 44.45 21.94
N ALA A 22 -43.17 45.61 22.17
CA ALA A 22 -41.77 45.82 21.82
C ALA A 22 -40.82 44.77 22.44
N GLU A 23 -41.14 44.31 23.65
CA GLU A 23 -40.40 43.27 24.37
C GLU A 23 -40.51 41.90 23.66
N ASN A 24 -41.72 41.47 23.32
CA ASN A 24 -41.95 40.21 22.60
C ASN A 24 -41.29 40.22 21.22
N LYS A 25 -41.31 41.36 20.52
CA LYS A 25 -40.62 41.51 19.23
C LYS A 25 -39.10 41.40 19.39
N ALA A 26 -38.52 42.01 20.41
CA ALA A 26 -37.09 41.89 20.70
C ALA A 26 -36.69 40.45 21.08
N LEU A 27 -37.54 39.74 21.84
CA LEU A 27 -37.34 38.32 22.15
C LEU A 27 -37.41 37.44 20.89
N GLU A 28 -38.35 37.70 19.98
CA GLU A 28 -38.48 36.97 18.73
C GLU A 28 -37.25 37.18 17.83
N GLU A 29 -36.76 38.41 17.69
CA GLU A 29 -35.52 38.72 16.96
C GLU A 29 -34.30 38.02 17.60
N GLY A 30 -34.22 38.01 18.93
CA GLY A 30 -33.18 37.31 19.68
C GLY A 30 -33.23 35.79 19.48
N LEU A 31 -34.42 35.20 19.46
CA LEU A 31 -34.64 33.78 19.20
C LEU A 31 -34.23 33.41 17.78
N GLN A 32 -34.65 34.18 16.78
CA GLN A 32 -34.29 33.97 15.38
C GLN A 32 -32.77 34.03 15.18
N LYS A 33 -32.10 34.99 15.82
CA LYS A 33 -30.64 35.10 15.77
C LYS A 33 -29.97 33.86 16.36
N LYS A 34 -30.41 33.40 17.54
CA LYS A 34 -29.87 32.20 18.19
C LYS A 34 -30.12 30.94 17.36
N GLN A 35 -31.30 30.79 16.78
CA GLN A 35 -31.62 29.67 15.89
C GLN A 35 -30.71 29.65 14.65
N LYS A 36 -30.47 30.81 14.03
CA LYS A 36 -29.55 30.92 12.89
C LYS A 36 -28.11 30.59 13.27
N GLU A 37 -27.66 31.05 14.44
CA GLU A 37 -26.34 30.73 14.98
C GLU A 37 -26.21 29.23 15.26
N GLN A 38 -27.24 28.61 15.84
CA GLN A 38 -27.30 27.17 16.09
C GLN A 38 -27.16 26.37 14.80
N LEU A 39 -27.95 26.67 13.76
CA LEU A 39 -27.88 25.97 12.48
C LEU A 39 -26.49 26.09 11.84
N ASN A 40 -25.89 27.28 11.87
CA ASN A 40 -24.54 27.48 11.34
C ASN A 40 -23.46 26.69 12.13
N LEU A 41 -23.62 26.58 13.45
CA LEU A 41 -22.73 25.76 14.28
C LEU A 41 -22.91 24.27 14.01
N GLU A 42 -24.15 23.80 13.86
CA GLU A 42 -24.46 22.42 13.49
C GLU A 42 -23.85 22.05 12.13
N ASP A 43 -23.98 22.93 11.13
CA ASP A 43 -23.36 22.73 9.81
C ASP A 43 -21.83 22.63 9.89
N LYS A 44 -21.19 23.48 10.70
CA LYS A 44 -19.74 23.43 10.92
C LYS A 44 -19.32 22.14 11.62
N ILE A 45 -20.08 21.69 12.62
CA ILE A 45 -19.82 20.45 13.32
C ILE A 45 -19.92 19.27 12.35
N ASN A 46 -20.95 19.23 11.51
CA ASN A 46 -21.13 18.14 10.55
C ASN A 46 -19.99 18.11 9.52
N LYS A 47 -19.60 19.26 8.96
CA LYS A 47 -18.44 19.35 8.06
C LYS A 47 -17.15 18.85 8.73
N ASN A 48 -16.91 19.24 9.98
CA ASN A 48 -15.73 18.79 10.71
C ASN A 48 -15.75 17.28 10.96
N LYS A 49 -16.92 16.69 11.26
CA LYS A 49 -17.07 15.23 11.39
C LYS A 49 -16.71 14.52 10.09
N ASP A 50 -17.17 15.02 8.95
CA ASP A 50 -16.86 14.44 7.65
C ASP A 50 -15.35 14.47 7.36
N VAL A 51 -14.69 15.59 7.65
CA VAL A 51 -13.23 15.71 7.53
C VAL A 51 -12.51 14.73 8.45
N ILE A 52 -12.92 14.63 9.72
CA ILE A 52 -12.32 13.69 10.69
C ILE A 52 -12.46 12.25 10.21
N ASN A 53 -13.63 11.88 9.69
CA ASN A 53 -13.89 10.53 9.17
C ASN A 53 -12.99 10.22 7.97
N ALA A 54 -12.89 11.16 7.01
CA ALA A 54 -12.03 11.01 5.85
C ALA A 54 -10.55 10.88 6.22
N LEU A 55 -10.06 11.70 7.15
CA LEU A 55 -8.68 11.64 7.63
C LEU A 55 -8.39 10.35 8.41
N THR A 56 -9.37 9.83 9.14
CA THR A 56 -9.23 8.57 9.89
C THR A 56 -9.08 7.39 8.93
N GLU A 57 -9.89 7.32 7.87
CA GLU A 57 -9.76 6.26 6.86
C GLU A 57 -8.43 6.40 6.09
N HIS A 58 -8.04 7.62 5.73
CA HIS A 58 -6.74 7.86 5.09
C HIS A 58 -5.57 7.42 5.97
N LEU A 59 -5.60 7.74 7.27
CA LEU A 59 -4.56 7.32 8.22
C LEU A 59 -4.49 5.80 8.38
N LYS A 60 -5.64 5.11 8.34
CA LYS A 60 -5.70 3.65 8.33
C LYS A 60 -5.05 3.08 7.07
N ASN A 61 -5.32 3.66 5.90
CA ASN A 61 -4.71 3.24 4.63
C ASN A 61 -3.19 3.46 4.65
N LEU A 62 -2.72 4.62 5.11
CA LEU A 62 -1.29 4.89 5.25
C LEU A 62 -0.59 3.88 6.18
N ARG A 63 -1.23 3.48 7.29
CA ARG A 63 -0.68 2.44 8.18
C ARG A 63 -0.56 1.09 7.48
N GLN A 64 -1.54 0.73 6.65
CA GLN A 64 -1.47 -0.51 5.85
C GLN A 64 -0.36 -0.44 4.81
N GLU A 65 -0.22 0.68 4.09
CA GLU A 65 0.84 0.90 3.11
C GLU A 65 2.25 0.80 3.73
N VAL A 66 2.44 1.41 4.91
CA VAL A 66 3.70 1.29 5.65
C VAL A 66 3.99 -0.17 6.00
N SER A 67 2.99 -0.90 6.50
CA SER A 67 3.14 -2.32 6.84
C SER A 67 3.49 -3.17 5.61
N HIS A 68 2.82 -2.95 4.48
CA HIS A 68 3.09 -3.65 3.23
C HIS A 68 4.48 -3.34 2.69
N THR A 69 4.88 -2.08 2.71
CA THR A 69 6.21 -1.65 2.27
C THR A 69 7.30 -2.29 3.13
N GLN A 70 7.12 -2.30 4.46
CA GLN A 70 8.08 -2.92 5.35
C GLN A 70 8.18 -4.45 5.13
N ALA A 71 7.05 -5.12 4.88
CA ALA A 71 7.04 -6.54 4.54
C ALA A 71 7.79 -6.81 3.22
N LEU A 72 7.59 -5.94 2.22
CA LEU A 72 8.29 -6.02 0.94
C LEU A 72 9.81 -5.84 1.11
N CYS A 73 10.25 -4.83 1.88
CA CYS A 73 11.67 -4.62 2.16
C CYS A 73 12.31 -5.86 2.81
N LYS A 74 11.65 -6.44 3.82
CA LYS A 74 12.13 -7.67 4.48
C LYS A 74 12.20 -8.86 3.52
N ALA A 75 11.25 -8.96 2.58
CA ALA A 75 11.28 -10.01 1.57
C ALA A 75 12.48 -9.84 0.62
N ARG A 76 12.79 -8.60 0.22
CA ARG A 76 13.95 -8.27 -0.63
C ARG A 76 15.29 -8.52 0.07
N GLU A 77 15.38 -8.24 1.36
CA GLU A 77 16.55 -8.57 2.18
C GLU A 77 16.81 -10.08 2.16
N LYS A 78 15.78 -10.89 2.43
CA LYS A 78 15.88 -12.36 2.37
C LYS A 78 16.21 -12.91 0.98
N GLU A 79 15.65 -12.30 -0.06
CA GLU A 79 15.95 -12.64 -1.46
C GLU A 79 17.44 -12.40 -1.75
N THR A 80 17.96 -11.25 -1.31
CA THR A 80 19.38 -10.90 -1.48
C THR A 80 20.29 -11.88 -0.73
N GLU A 81 19.96 -12.23 0.50
CA GLU A 81 20.70 -13.24 1.28
C GLU A 81 20.71 -14.61 0.57
N SER A 82 19.56 -15.01 0.02
CA SER A 82 19.42 -16.26 -0.73
C SER A 82 20.27 -16.25 -2.00
N GLU A 83 20.25 -15.15 -2.75
CA GLU A 83 21.06 -14.97 -3.96
C GLU A 83 22.57 -15.01 -3.67
N VAL A 84 23.02 -14.42 -2.56
CA VAL A 84 24.42 -14.53 -2.12
C VAL A 84 24.79 -15.99 -1.85
N HIS A 85 23.93 -16.73 -1.16
CA HIS A 85 24.15 -18.15 -0.89
C HIS A 85 24.19 -18.98 -2.19
N PHE A 86 23.25 -18.76 -3.12
CA PHE A 86 23.22 -19.46 -4.39
C PHE A 86 24.45 -19.17 -5.25
N ARG A 87 24.91 -17.92 -5.27
CA ARG A 87 26.16 -17.55 -5.94
C ARG A 87 27.35 -18.32 -5.39
N ALA A 88 27.50 -18.36 -4.07
CA ALA A 88 28.59 -19.10 -3.43
C ALA A 88 28.55 -20.60 -3.77
N LEU A 89 27.36 -21.20 -3.83
CA LEU A 89 27.20 -22.60 -4.23
C LEU A 89 27.59 -22.82 -5.70
N ALA A 90 27.15 -21.93 -6.60
CA ALA A 90 27.47 -22.00 -8.02
C ALA A 90 28.98 -21.83 -8.28
N GLU A 91 29.64 -20.91 -7.58
CA GLU A 91 31.09 -20.72 -7.65
C GLU A 91 31.84 -21.96 -7.17
N ARG A 92 31.40 -22.56 -6.07
CA ARG A 92 31.98 -23.81 -5.55
C ARG A 92 31.87 -24.95 -6.56
N GLU A 93 30.68 -25.19 -7.13
CA GLU A 93 30.48 -26.24 -8.12
C GLU A 93 31.27 -25.98 -9.40
N THR A 94 31.35 -24.72 -9.83
CA THR A 94 32.20 -24.32 -10.95
C THR A 94 33.67 -24.66 -10.68
N GLY A 95 34.17 -24.38 -9.48
CA GLY A 95 35.53 -24.74 -9.07
C GLY A 95 35.76 -26.25 -9.06
N ARG A 96 34.81 -27.02 -8.52
CA ARG A 96 34.85 -28.49 -8.49
C ARG A 96 34.91 -29.08 -9.90
N LEU A 97 34.04 -28.61 -10.80
CA LEU A 97 34.00 -29.07 -12.19
C LEU A 97 35.28 -28.74 -12.95
N LYS A 98 35.88 -27.55 -12.73
CA LYS A 98 37.18 -27.21 -13.33
C LYS A 98 38.28 -28.18 -12.91
N GLN A 99 38.33 -28.56 -11.63
CA GLN A 99 39.30 -29.54 -11.14
C GLN A 99 39.08 -30.91 -11.78
N GLU A 100 37.82 -31.34 -11.90
CA GLU A 100 37.44 -32.61 -12.53
C GLU A 100 37.83 -32.65 -14.01
N VAL A 101 37.61 -31.56 -14.75
CA VAL A 101 38.05 -31.41 -16.15
C VAL A 101 39.56 -31.55 -16.26
N THR A 102 40.33 -30.81 -15.45
CA THR A 102 41.80 -30.90 -15.48
C THR A 102 42.30 -32.30 -15.13
N GLN A 103 41.65 -32.99 -14.18
CA GLN A 103 42.00 -34.37 -13.86
C GLN A 103 41.76 -35.32 -15.04
N LEU A 104 40.61 -35.18 -15.72
CA LEU A 104 40.27 -35.99 -16.89
C LEU A 104 41.21 -35.71 -18.07
N GLU A 105 41.57 -34.45 -18.31
CA GLU A 105 42.55 -34.06 -19.35
C GLU A 105 43.91 -34.72 -19.11
N ASN A 106 44.39 -34.72 -17.86
CA ASN A 106 45.64 -35.38 -17.49
C ASN A 106 45.56 -36.90 -17.70
N GLN A 107 44.45 -37.53 -17.32
CA GLN A 107 44.23 -38.97 -17.55
C GLN A 107 44.23 -39.32 -19.04
N LEU A 108 43.57 -38.51 -19.87
CA LEU A 108 43.56 -38.67 -21.32
C LEU A 108 44.96 -38.56 -21.91
N LYS A 109 45.75 -37.57 -21.45
CA LYS A 109 47.14 -37.41 -21.89
C LYS A 109 47.98 -38.65 -21.57
N THR A 110 47.91 -39.13 -20.33
CA THR A 110 48.63 -40.35 -19.91
C THR A 110 48.19 -41.58 -20.71
N LEU A 111 46.90 -41.73 -21.02
CA LEU A 111 46.39 -42.83 -21.83
C LEU A 111 46.91 -42.77 -23.27
N ASN A 112 46.93 -41.58 -23.88
CA ASN A 112 47.48 -41.39 -25.22
C ASN A 112 48.99 -41.67 -25.27
N GLU A 113 49.76 -41.24 -24.26
CA GLU A 113 51.19 -41.56 -24.16
C GLU A 113 51.43 -43.08 -24.09
N LYS A 114 50.64 -43.79 -23.28
CA LYS A 114 50.71 -45.26 -23.18
C LYS A 114 50.34 -45.94 -24.49
N LYS A 115 49.28 -45.48 -25.16
CA LYS A 115 48.85 -46.00 -26.46
C LYS A 115 49.97 -45.83 -27.50
N ASN A 116 50.52 -44.62 -27.62
CA ASN A 116 51.59 -44.36 -28.58
C ASN A 116 52.83 -45.22 -28.29
N ALA A 117 53.19 -45.42 -27.02
CA ALA A 117 54.30 -46.31 -26.65
C ALA A 117 54.04 -47.78 -27.06
N GLN A 118 52.80 -48.25 -26.94
CA GLN A 118 52.41 -49.59 -27.39
C GLN A 118 52.42 -49.74 -28.91
N GLU A 119 51.96 -48.72 -29.65
CA GLU A 119 52.01 -48.69 -31.12
C GLU A 119 53.45 -48.73 -31.63
N VAL A 120 54.33 -47.87 -31.09
CA VAL A 120 55.76 -47.88 -31.43
C VAL A 120 56.40 -49.23 -31.11
N ALA A 121 56.08 -49.83 -29.97
CA ALA A 121 56.56 -51.17 -29.64
C ALA A 121 56.09 -52.20 -30.67
N ALA A 122 54.81 -52.22 -31.02
CA ALA A 122 54.27 -53.15 -32.00
C ALA A 122 54.96 -53.02 -33.38
N ASP A 123 55.17 -51.80 -33.86
CA ASP A 123 55.84 -51.52 -35.14
C ASP A 123 57.29 -52.02 -35.16
N THR A 124 58.01 -51.98 -34.03
CA THR A 124 59.37 -52.54 -33.92
C THR A 124 59.42 -54.07 -33.92
N TYR A 125 58.32 -54.75 -33.56
CA TYR A 125 58.24 -56.22 -33.54
C TYR A 125 57.65 -56.82 -34.83
N THR A 126 57.15 -56.02 -35.76
CA THR A 126 56.74 -56.45 -37.11
C THR A 126 57.69 -55.88 -38.16
N PRO A 127 58.80 -56.57 -38.51
CA PRO A 127 59.64 -56.16 -39.61
C PRO A 127 58.83 -56.23 -40.92
N SER A 128 58.84 -55.15 -41.70
CA SER A 128 58.29 -55.17 -43.06
C SER A 128 58.95 -56.29 -43.87
N ILE A 129 58.13 -57.22 -44.37
CA ILE A 129 58.51 -58.29 -45.30
C ILE A 129 58.96 -57.70 -46.63
#